data_AF-A0A3C1QXF3-F1
#
_entry.id   AF-A0A3C1QXF3-F1
#
_cell.length_a   1.000
_cell.length_b   1.000
_cell.length_c   1.000
_cell.angle_alpha   90.00
_cell.angle_beta   90.00
_cell.angle_gamma   90.00
#
_symmetry.space_group_name_H-M   'P 1'
#
loop_
_entity.id
_entity.type
_entity.pdbx_description
1 polymer ?
#
loop_
_entity_poly.entity_id
_entity_poly.type
_entity_poly.pdbx_seq_one_letter_code
_entity_poly.pdbx_strand_id
1 'polypeptide(L)'
;MNRLHSARRSFSAPLRHRLAVALLATTLATQSAVAQDLFDADRFGGFLASGEFAPAERMAGGLPAGEERDRRWAELARAQAGVGARTQADRTAARIRSEAFFAQALGDGDSSFSGGFLGGGSGSGPAGPAGPGGAMGGGGGIQADFDPLMELITSTIAPDSWEELGGTGRLQEFEAGVHVDPTGRLDRVLIEEGVGTLDGAREAARRRSGNTELGRESGSRKVSLTRLEREVRTRLARGQEPTEAMRNLAGLTRIDALYVYPETGELVLVGPAGEWQADREGRTINVATGRPTLQLDDFVDTLRAVREGAGVFGCSIDPRPENLRATQTYLAERTGNDKRWRDGLRAALGTQVITIHGIDPSGHAARSLVAADYHMKLVGMGIEPGVHGVDDVLSLMAAAPERPRDANVIRWWFSLNYDRIVATEARDAFRLEGNAVRVLSENERLNEAGERIGTGTSDDPTRTFAASFSERFDRLCEKYPVYGDLRNVFDLAMVAGLIREHDLDVRVGWNLGCFSGEGIEQVTYRPATHAVPTEVETVMNVKEFRRRDGNRTVRESLLGVSGGVRADIASHLTSIETATDDYGDLDARRQAGEPAEWDARRWWWD
;
A
#
# COMPACT_ATOMS: atom_id res chain seq x y z
N MET A 1 3.46 20.78 -84.58
CA MET A 1 4.56 19.81 -84.81
C MET A 1 5.59 19.95 -83.70
N ASN A 2 5.75 18.87 -82.92
CA ASN A 2 6.79 18.47 -81.97
C ASN A 2 7.79 19.43 -81.28
N ARG A 3 7.72 19.35 -79.94
CA ARG A 3 8.77 19.19 -78.90
C ARG A 3 9.85 20.27 -78.71
N LEU A 4 9.88 20.83 -77.49
CA LEU A 4 11.02 20.72 -76.57
C LEU A 4 10.52 20.89 -75.11
N HIS A 5 10.68 19.84 -74.31
CA HIS A 5 10.38 19.81 -72.88
C HIS A 5 11.45 20.57 -72.09
N SER A 6 11.05 21.50 -71.23
CA SER A 6 11.88 21.95 -70.11
C SER A 6 11.71 20.97 -68.94
N ALA A 7 12.79 20.29 -68.56
CA ALA A 7 12.84 19.51 -67.32
C ALA A 7 13.72 20.24 -66.31
N ARG A 8 13.12 21.09 -65.46
CA ARG A 8 13.71 21.45 -64.17
C ARG A 8 13.37 20.33 -63.18
N ARG A 9 14.30 19.40 -62.96
CA ARG A 9 14.23 18.46 -61.83
C ARG A 9 14.64 19.21 -60.56
N SER A 10 13.64 19.69 -59.83
CA SER A 10 13.77 20.00 -58.40
C SER A 10 14.03 18.70 -57.65
N PHE A 11 15.24 18.52 -57.12
CA PHE A 11 15.51 17.44 -56.17
C PHE A 11 14.77 17.73 -54.87
N SER A 12 13.90 16.81 -54.49
CA SER A 12 13.04 16.86 -53.32
C SER A 12 13.84 16.95 -52.02
N ALA A 13 13.29 17.68 -51.05
CA ALA A 13 13.80 17.92 -49.70
C ALA A 13 14.16 16.68 -48.81
N PRO A 14 13.63 15.44 -48.98
CA PRO A 14 13.92 14.37 -48.03
C PRO A 14 15.34 13.79 -48.11
N LEU A 15 16.10 14.05 -49.20
CA LEU A 15 17.50 13.60 -49.27
C LEU A 15 18.44 14.44 -48.40
N ARG A 16 18.18 15.74 -48.24
CA ARG A 16 19.00 16.63 -47.40
C ARG A 16 18.81 16.35 -45.91
N HIS A 17 17.59 16.00 -45.50
CA HIS A 17 17.31 15.56 -44.13
C HIS A 17 17.94 14.19 -43.82
N ARG A 18 17.90 13.23 -44.75
CA ARG A 18 18.52 11.91 -44.51
C ARG A 18 20.05 11.96 -44.46
N LEU A 19 20.69 12.82 -45.26
CA LEU A 19 22.13 13.06 -45.16
C LEU A 19 22.52 13.86 -43.91
N ALA A 20 21.71 14.82 -43.47
CA ALA A 20 21.94 15.56 -42.22
C ALA A 20 21.76 14.67 -40.98
N VAL A 21 20.75 13.78 -40.98
CA VAL A 21 20.53 12.81 -39.90
C VAL A 21 21.60 11.72 -39.89
N ALA A 22 22.10 11.27 -41.05
CA ALA A 22 23.21 10.32 -41.11
C ALA A 22 24.55 10.95 -40.66
N LEU A 23 24.81 12.22 -40.97
CA LEU A 23 25.98 12.96 -40.45
C LEU A 23 25.84 13.29 -38.95
N LEU A 24 24.64 13.60 -38.46
CA LEU A 24 24.39 13.77 -37.02
C LEU A 24 24.54 12.44 -36.27
N ALA A 25 24.04 11.34 -36.82
CA ALA A 25 24.15 10.02 -36.20
C ALA A 25 25.60 9.51 -36.17
N THR A 26 26.41 9.81 -37.19
CA THR A 26 27.85 9.47 -37.18
C THR A 26 28.68 10.42 -36.32
N THR A 27 28.29 11.68 -36.14
CA THR A 27 28.95 12.61 -35.19
C THR A 27 28.52 12.38 -33.75
N LEU A 28 27.28 11.98 -33.47
CA LEU A 28 26.85 11.51 -32.15
C LEU A 28 27.45 10.15 -31.80
N ALA A 29 27.49 9.18 -32.74
CA ALA A 29 28.11 7.88 -32.46
C ALA A 29 29.64 7.97 -32.25
N THR A 30 30.31 8.94 -32.89
CA THR A 30 31.72 9.24 -32.59
C THR A 30 31.88 10.03 -31.29
N GLN A 31 30.93 10.88 -30.89
CA GLN A 31 30.97 11.51 -29.56
C GLN A 31 30.70 10.50 -28.42
N SER A 32 29.84 9.51 -28.63
CA SER A 32 29.58 8.43 -27.65
C SER A 32 30.79 7.52 -27.45
N ALA A 33 31.59 7.30 -28.49
CA ALA A 33 32.82 6.50 -28.41
C ALA A 33 34.01 7.29 -27.82
N VAL A 34 33.98 8.63 -27.86
CA VAL A 34 35.07 9.50 -27.39
C VAL A 34 34.90 9.90 -25.90
N ALA A 35 33.73 9.65 -25.29
CA ALA A 35 33.54 9.85 -23.85
C ALA A 35 34.00 8.66 -22.97
N GLN A 36 34.43 7.55 -23.58
CA GLN A 36 34.96 6.37 -22.86
C GLN A 36 36.45 6.46 -22.53
N ASP A 37 37.13 7.56 -22.87
CA ASP A 37 38.57 7.71 -22.69
C ASP A 37 38.86 8.89 -21.74
N LEU A 38 39.06 8.59 -20.46
CA LEU A 38 39.84 9.35 -19.44
C LEU A 38 39.55 8.90 -17.99
N PHE A 39 39.02 7.70 -17.75
CA PHE A 39 39.16 7.09 -16.42
C PHE A 39 40.53 6.40 -16.34
N ASP A 40 41.46 7.05 -15.65
CA ASP A 40 42.81 6.51 -15.42
C ASP A 40 42.77 5.40 -14.37
N ALA A 41 42.55 4.16 -14.83
CA ALA A 41 42.43 2.98 -13.99
C ALA A 41 43.71 2.67 -13.20
N ASP A 42 44.88 2.96 -13.78
CA ASP A 42 46.18 2.75 -13.12
C ASP A 42 46.35 3.74 -11.96
N ARG A 43 46.00 5.01 -12.19
CA ARG A 43 45.99 6.02 -11.13
C ARG A 43 44.99 5.71 -10.03
N PHE A 44 43.79 5.24 -10.39
CA PHE A 44 42.79 4.78 -9.42
C PHE A 44 43.32 3.61 -8.59
N GLY A 45 43.90 2.59 -9.22
CA GLY A 45 44.54 1.46 -8.54
C GLY A 45 45.70 1.89 -7.64
N GLY A 46 46.49 2.87 -8.07
CA GLY A 46 47.56 3.48 -7.26
C GLY A 46 47.04 4.15 -5.98
N PHE A 47 45.93 4.88 -6.06
CA PHE A 47 45.26 5.45 -4.89
C PHE A 47 44.73 4.38 -3.93
N LEU A 48 44.14 3.29 -4.46
CA LEU A 48 43.69 2.17 -3.63
C LEU A 48 44.85 1.47 -2.91
N ALA A 49 45.95 1.19 -3.62
CA ALA A 49 47.11 0.50 -3.07
C ALA A 49 47.87 1.33 -2.03
N SER A 50 47.85 2.67 -2.16
CA SER A 50 48.46 3.60 -1.20
C SER A 50 47.54 3.98 -0.02
N GLY A 51 46.27 3.54 -0.03
CA GLY A 51 45.28 3.91 0.98
C GLY A 51 44.74 5.34 0.87
N GLU A 52 45.01 6.03 -0.25
CA GLU A 52 44.50 7.37 -0.54
C GLU A 52 43.06 7.31 -1.07
N PHE A 53 42.10 7.05 -0.19
CA PHE A 53 40.72 6.79 -0.61
C PHE A 53 39.93 8.02 -1.07
N ALA A 54 40.24 9.22 -0.58
CA ALA A 54 39.48 10.43 -0.94
C ALA A 54 39.65 10.85 -2.42
N PRO A 55 40.86 10.81 -3.01
CA PRO A 55 41.03 10.94 -4.46
C PRO A 55 40.32 9.85 -5.27
N ALA A 56 40.41 8.59 -4.83
CA ALA A 56 39.72 7.47 -5.48
C ALA A 56 38.20 7.65 -5.47
N GLU A 57 37.64 8.11 -4.34
CA GLU A 57 36.22 8.42 -4.20
C GLU A 57 35.76 9.49 -5.20
N ARG A 58 36.54 10.57 -5.38
CA ARG A 58 36.22 11.61 -6.39
C ARG A 58 36.28 11.07 -7.81
N MET A 59 37.24 10.20 -8.11
CA MET A 59 37.34 9.58 -9.45
C MET A 59 36.15 8.67 -9.73
N ALA A 60 35.79 7.79 -8.79
CA ALA A 60 34.63 6.91 -8.93
C ALA A 60 33.32 7.73 -9.01
N GLY A 61 33.17 8.77 -8.17
CA GLY A 61 32.00 9.64 -8.18
C GLY A 61 31.85 10.50 -9.44
N GLY A 62 32.94 10.75 -10.17
CA GLY A 62 32.93 11.48 -11.44
C GLY A 62 32.47 10.64 -12.64
N LEU A 63 32.34 9.32 -12.49
CA LEU A 63 31.82 8.45 -13.55
C LEU A 63 30.29 8.59 -13.69
N PRO A 64 29.75 8.52 -14.92
CA PRO A 64 28.31 8.45 -15.13
C PRO A 64 27.72 7.20 -14.44
N ALA A 65 26.42 7.26 -14.11
CA ALA A 65 25.74 6.13 -13.51
C ALA A 65 25.76 4.91 -14.44
N GLY A 66 26.22 3.76 -13.93
CA GLY A 66 26.29 2.52 -14.69
C GLY A 66 27.23 1.49 -14.04
N GLU A 67 27.38 0.34 -14.70
CA GLU A 67 28.19 -0.79 -14.20
C GLU A 67 29.64 -0.41 -13.92
N GLU A 68 30.26 0.43 -14.75
CA GLU A 68 31.65 0.83 -14.56
C GLU A 68 31.83 1.60 -13.24
N ARG A 69 30.93 2.53 -12.94
CA ARG A 69 30.95 3.27 -11.68
C ARG A 69 30.78 2.34 -10.48
N ASP A 70 29.85 1.41 -10.58
CA ASP A 70 29.55 0.44 -9.53
C ASP A 70 30.72 -0.53 -9.29
N ARG A 71 31.41 -0.94 -10.36
CA ARG A 71 32.67 -1.70 -10.28
C ARG A 71 33.74 -0.94 -9.50
N ARG A 72 33.94 0.35 -9.78
CA ARG A 72 34.91 1.20 -9.05
C ARG A 72 34.52 1.42 -7.60
N TRP A 73 33.23 1.59 -7.31
CA TRP A 73 32.76 1.63 -5.93
C TRP A 73 33.02 0.33 -5.18
N ALA A 74 32.82 -0.84 -5.83
CA ALA A 74 33.11 -2.14 -5.24
C ALA A 74 34.61 -2.36 -4.99
N GLU A 75 35.49 -1.92 -5.90
CA GLU A 75 36.94 -1.95 -5.71
C GLU A 75 37.38 -1.07 -4.53
N LEU A 76 36.86 0.16 -4.44
CA LEU A 76 37.16 1.09 -3.35
C LEU A 76 36.66 0.58 -2.00
N ALA A 77 35.42 0.05 -1.94
CA ALA A 77 34.85 -0.50 -0.72
C ALA A 77 35.68 -1.68 -0.18
N ARG A 78 36.12 -2.59 -1.05
CA ARG A 78 37.01 -3.70 -0.69
C ARG A 78 38.37 -3.21 -0.19
N ALA A 79 38.97 -2.23 -0.85
CA ALA A 79 40.25 -1.65 -0.41
C ALA A 79 40.13 -0.99 0.98
N GLN A 80 39.04 -0.27 1.23
CA GLN A 80 38.73 0.32 2.55
C GLN A 80 38.51 -0.76 3.61
N ALA A 81 37.80 -1.84 3.28
CA ALA A 81 37.57 -2.97 4.20
C ALA A 81 38.90 -3.69 4.53
N GLY A 82 39.76 -3.90 3.54
CA GLY A 82 41.06 -4.56 3.68
C GLY A 82 42.02 -3.85 4.63
N VAL A 83 41.91 -2.52 4.77
CA VAL A 83 42.70 -1.75 5.76
C VAL A 83 41.96 -1.54 7.10
N GLY A 84 40.83 -2.21 7.31
CA GLY A 84 40.04 -2.13 8.55
C GLY A 84 39.10 -0.93 8.64
N ALA A 85 38.97 -0.10 7.61
CA ALA A 85 38.06 1.05 7.57
C ALA A 85 36.61 0.64 7.26
N ARG A 86 36.06 -0.31 8.04
CA ARG A 86 34.76 -0.96 7.81
C ARG A 86 33.60 0.02 7.64
N THR A 87 33.52 1.06 8.47
CA THR A 87 32.45 2.06 8.36
C THR A 87 32.51 2.86 7.06
N GLN A 88 33.71 3.12 6.52
CA GLN A 88 33.87 3.80 5.24
C GLN A 88 33.58 2.85 4.07
N ALA A 89 34.09 1.62 4.14
CA ALA A 89 33.78 0.56 3.17
C ALA A 89 32.28 0.39 3.01
N ASP A 90 31.55 0.35 4.14
CA ASP A 90 30.10 0.27 4.17
C ASP A 90 29.40 1.48 3.52
N ARG A 91 29.90 2.70 3.74
CA ARG A 91 29.36 3.91 3.12
C ARG A 91 29.58 3.90 1.61
N THR A 92 30.73 3.41 1.18
CA THR A 92 31.09 3.26 -0.23
C THR A 92 30.24 2.17 -0.89
N ALA A 93 30.10 1.01 -0.24
CA ALA A 93 29.28 -0.10 -0.74
C ALA A 93 27.81 0.30 -0.88
N ALA A 94 27.27 1.10 0.04
CA ALA A 94 25.90 1.62 -0.04
C ALA A 94 25.61 2.49 -1.28
N ARG A 95 26.64 2.95 -2.02
CA ARG A 95 26.47 3.71 -3.28
C ARG A 95 26.33 2.83 -4.52
N ILE A 96 26.69 1.56 -4.43
CA ILE A 96 26.66 0.61 -5.55
C ILE A 96 25.22 0.29 -5.89
N ARG A 97 24.77 0.46 -7.14
CA ARG A 97 23.39 0.13 -7.53
C ARG A 97 23.25 -1.34 -7.91
N SER A 98 24.20 -1.86 -8.68
CA SER A 98 24.27 -3.27 -9.07
C SER A 98 24.38 -4.20 -7.86
N GLU A 99 23.53 -5.22 -7.83
CA GLU A 99 23.57 -6.23 -6.78
C GLU A 99 24.82 -7.11 -6.86
N ALA A 100 25.25 -7.50 -8.07
CA ALA A 100 26.46 -8.27 -8.29
C ALA A 100 27.71 -7.56 -7.73
N PHE A 101 27.92 -6.29 -8.07
CA PHE A 101 29.03 -5.49 -7.52
C PHE A 101 28.88 -5.21 -6.03
N PHE A 102 27.66 -5.10 -5.50
CA PHE A 102 27.44 -4.93 -4.06
C PHE A 102 27.83 -6.20 -3.29
N ALA A 103 27.44 -7.38 -3.76
CA ALA A 103 27.89 -8.64 -3.21
C ALA A 103 29.42 -8.80 -3.31
N GLN A 104 30.02 -8.39 -4.44
CA GLN A 104 31.47 -8.36 -4.56
C GLN A 104 32.12 -7.40 -3.53
N ALA A 105 31.48 -6.27 -3.22
CA ALA A 105 31.97 -5.31 -2.24
C ALA A 105 31.88 -5.82 -0.79
N LEU A 106 30.86 -6.63 -0.49
CA LEU A 106 30.64 -7.25 0.82
C LEU A 106 31.45 -8.53 1.04
N GLY A 107 31.85 -9.20 -0.05
CA GLY A 107 32.68 -10.38 0.03
C GLY A 107 34.00 -10.06 0.72
N ASP A 108 34.22 -10.65 1.90
CA ASP A 108 35.54 -10.79 2.48
C ASP A 108 36.46 -11.36 1.39
N GLY A 109 37.68 -10.84 1.29
CA GLY A 109 38.66 -11.21 0.26
C GLY A 109 39.13 -12.66 0.38
N ASP A 110 38.25 -13.60 0.09
CA ASP A 110 38.58 -15.01 -0.10
C ASP A 110 37.74 -15.55 -1.27
N SER A 111 38.30 -15.39 -2.47
CA SER A 111 37.88 -16.13 -3.64
C SER A 111 38.20 -17.61 -3.41
N SER A 112 37.26 -18.40 -2.89
CA SER A 112 37.25 -19.86 -2.97
C SER A 112 35.85 -20.43 -2.75
N PHE A 113 35.05 -20.40 -3.81
CA PHE A 113 33.94 -21.33 -3.98
C PHE A 113 34.54 -22.72 -4.25
N SER A 114 34.81 -23.50 -3.20
CA SER A 114 35.06 -24.95 -3.32
C SER A 114 34.55 -25.68 -2.08
N GLY A 115 33.66 -26.65 -2.29
CA GLY A 115 33.07 -27.45 -1.22
C GLY A 115 34.05 -28.39 -0.51
N GLY A 116 33.69 -28.80 0.70
CA GLY A 116 34.36 -29.90 1.40
C GLY A 116 34.34 -29.81 2.93
N PHE A 117 33.30 -30.39 3.54
CA PHE A 117 33.27 -31.21 4.76
C PHE A 117 34.25 -31.00 5.94
N LEU A 118 33.63 -30.95 7.14
CA LEU A 118 34.02 -31.35 8.51
C LEU A 118 34.88 -30.42 9.39
N GLY A 119 34.32 -30.09 10.56
CA GLY A 119 35.06 -29.64 11.74
C GLY A 119 34.15 -29.18 12.87
N GLY A 120 33.52 -30.15 13.57
CA GLY A 120 32.71 -29.88 14.76
C GLY A 120 33.52 -29.28 15.92
N GLY A 121 32.86 -28.45 16.73
CA GLY A 121 33.45 -27.84 17.91
C GLY A 121 32.41 -27.18 18.79
N SER A 122 31.80 -27.99 19.65
CA SER A 122 30.89 -27.62 20.73
C SER A 122 31.57 -26.66 21.71
N GLY A 123 30.91 -25.53 22.03
CA GLY A 123 31.40 -24.55 23.01
C GLY A 123 30.27 -23.98 23.86
N SER A 124 29.87 -24.76 24.86
CA SER A 124 28.96 -24.37 25.94
C SER A 124 29.60 -23.33 26.88
N GLY A 125 28.98 -22.15 27.01
CA GLY A 125 29.28 -21.13 28.01
C GLY A 125 28.26 -21.14 29.17
N PRO A 126 28.65 -20.85 30.42
CA PRO A 126 27.84 -21.14 31.60
C PRO A 126 26.85 -20.01 31.97
N ALA A 127 25.70 -20.43 32.50
CA ALA A 127 24.68 -19.61 33.12
C ALA A 127 25.15 -19.00 34.46
N GLY A 128 24.81 -17.73 34.69
CA GLY A 128 24.92 -17.03 35.98
C GLY A 128 23.54 -16.75 36.60
N PRO A 129 23.45 -16.55 37.93
CA PRO A 129 22.27 -16.94 38.71
C PRO A 129 21.21 -15.86 38.89
N ALA A 130 19.99 -16.35 39.12
CA ALA A 130 18.83 -15.61 39.61
C ALA A 130 18.99 -15.17 41.07
N GLY A 131 18.44 -14.00 41.40
CA GLY A 131 18.30 -13.46 42.76
C GLY A 131 17.07 -12.53 42.85
N PRO A 132 16.51 -12.33 44.05
CA PRO A 132 15.06 -12.43 44.29
C PRO A 132 14.31 -11.09 44.30
N GLY A 133 12.98 -11.22 44.24
CA GLY A 133 12.02 -10.12 44.17
C GLY A 133 11.99 -9.18 45.37
N GLY A 134 11.50 -7.98 45.09
CA GLY A 134 11.10 -6.97 46.06
C GLY A 134 9.88 -6.24 45.52
N ALA A 135 8.71 -6.57 46.08
CA ALA A 135 7.50 -5.79 45.95
C ALA A 135 7.63 -4.49 46.75
N MET A 136 7.13 -3.37 46.22
CA MET A 136 6.37 -2.32 46.92
C MET A 136 6.30 -1.03 46.08
N GLY A 137 5.11 -0.42 46.06
CA GLY A 137 4.96 1.02 45.84
C GLY A 137 4.00 1.39 44.73
N GLY A 138 2.70 1.26 44.99
CA GLY A 138 1.63 1.79 44.14
C GLY A 138 1.64 3.32 44.09
N GLY A 139 1.47 3.86 42.89
CA GLY A 139 1.16 5.26 42.62
C GLY A 139 -0.11 5.31 41.80
N GLY A 140 -1.20 5.79 42.40
CA GLY A 140 -2.52 5.86 41.79
C GLY A 140 -2.55 6.78 40.58
N GLY A 141 -2.89 6.21 39.42
CA GLY A 141 -3.42 6.95 38.28
C GLY A 141 -4.92 7.11 38.48
N ILE A 142 -5.39 8.35 38.43
CA ILE A 142 -6.81 8.69 38.51
C ILE A 142 -7.48 8.11 37.26
N GLN A 143 -8.20 7.00 37.43
CA GLN A 143 -9.14 6.49 36.44
C GLN A 143 -10.25 7.54 36.31
N ALA A 144 -10.49 8.03 35.09
CA ALA A 144 -11.68 8.83 34.84
C ALA A 144 -12.90 7.93 35.07
N ASP A 145 -13.69 8.27 36.07
CA ASP A 145 -14.96 7.61 36.37
C ASP A 145 -16.00 8.14 35.37
N PHE A 146 -16.38 7.29 34.41
CA PHE A 146 -17.40 7.59 33.41
C PHE A 146 -18.80 7.17 33.87
N ASP A 147 -18.95 6.60 35.07
CA ASP A 147 -20.26 6.23 35.63
C ASP A 147 -21.24 7.43 35.66
N PRO A 148 -20.82 8.67 35.99
CA PRO A 148 -21.71 9.84 35.93
C PRO A 148 -22.17 10.20 34.51
N LEU A 149 -21.34 9.94 33.49
CA LEU A 149 -21.68 10.19 32.09
C LEU A 149 -22.59 9.10 31.53
N MET A 150 -22.30 7.84 31.86
CA MET A 150 -23.15 6.70 31.51
C MET A 150 -24.53 6.84 32.13
N GLU A 151 -24.61 7.24 33.41
CA GLU A 151 -25.87 7.51 34.10
C GLU A 151 -26.63 8.69 33.47
N LEU A 152 -25.94 9.75 33.04
CA LEU A 152 -26.57 10.86 32.32
C LEU A 152 -27.17 10.40 30.97
N ILE A 153 -26.45 9.57 30.21
CA ILE A 153 -26.90 9.08 28.90
C ILE A 153 -28.08 8.12 29.07
N THR A 154 -27.98 7.13 29.97
CA THR A 154 -29.07 6.15 30.20
C THR A 154 -30.32 6.81 30.78
N SER A 155 -30.17 7.84 31.62
CA SER A 155 -31.33 8.55 32.21
C SER A 155 -31.96 9.59 31.28
N THR A 156 -31.22 10.15 30.33
CA THR A 156 -31.70 11.28 29.51
C THR A 156 -32.18 10.87 28.12
N ILE A 157 -31.57 9.84 27.51
CA ILE A 157 -31.89 9.41 26.14
C ILE A 157 -32.69 8.11 26.19
N ALA A 158 -33.98 8.18 25.82
CA ALA A 158 -34.88 7.01 25.71
C ALA A 158 -34.65 5.96 26.83
N PRO A 159 -34.88 6.33 28.10
CA PRO A 159 -34.44 5.54 29.27
C PRO A 159 -35.01 4.12 29.33
N ASP A 160 -36.18 3.88 28.73
CA ASP A 160 -36.81 2.57 28.60
C ASP A 160 -36.22 1.69 27.49
N SER A 161 -35.30 2.21 26.68
CA SER A 161 -34.67 1.52 25.56
C SER A 161 -33.38 0.78 25.93
N TRP A 162 -32.83 0.97 27.13
CA TRP A 162 -31.55 0.38 27.56
C TRP A 162 -31.69 -1.01 28.20
N GLU A 163 -30.67 -1.85 28.04
CA GLU A 163 -30.64 -3.26 28.44
C GLU A 163 -30.88 -3.46 29.95
N GLU A 164 -30.35 -2.57 30.79
CA GLU A 164 -30.55 -2.58 32.25
C GLU A 164 -32.01 -2.32 32.67
N LEU A 165 -32.80 -1.70 31.80
CA LEU A 165 -34.22 -1.39 32.03
C LEU A 165 -35.16 -2.25 31.14
N GLY A 166 -34.62 -3.30 30.50
CA GLY A 166 -35.38 -4.25 29.69
C GLY A 166 -35.55 -3.88 28.22
N GLY A 167 -34.82 -2.88 27.72
CA GLY A 167 -34.74 -2.51 26.31
C GLY A 167 -33.59 -3.21 25.55
N THR A 168 -33.37 -2.84 24.28
CA THR A 168 -32.36 -3.47 23.39
C THR A 168 -31.08 -2.65 23.21
N GLY A 169 -30.98 -1.49 23.84
CA GLY A 169 -29.85 -0.58 23.76
C GLY A 169 -28.76 -0.95 24.76
N ARG A 170 -27.53 -1.15 24.29
CA ARG A 170 -26.37 -1.42 25.11
C ARG A 170 -25.39 -0.25 25.02
N LEU A 171 -24.91 0.24 26.15
CA LEU A 171 -23.73 1.10 26.18
C LEU A 171 -22.49 0.23 25.99
N GLN A 172 -21.79 0.46 24.89
CA GLN A 172 -20.56 -0.25 24.56
C GLN A 172 -19.57 0.77 23.99
N GLU A 173 -18.37 0.81 24.55
CA GLU A 173 -17.26 1.50 23.92
C GLU A 173 -16.82 0.73 22.66
N PHE A 174 -16.57 1.47 21.58
CA PHE A 174 -16.60 0.96 20.22
C PHE A 174 -15.32 1.30 19.46
N GLU A 175 -14.63 0.28 18.93
CA GLU A 175 -13.65 0.36 17.82
C GLU A 175 -13.71 -0.92 16.95
N ALA A 176 -13.36 -0.81 15.65
CA ALA A 176 -13.73 -1.76 14.60
C ALA A 176 -12.53 -2.58 14.08
N GLY A 177 -12.05 -3.52 14.91
CA GLY A 177 -10.97 -4.45 14.56
C GLY A 177 -11.39 -5.73 13.84
N VAL A 178 -10.58 -6.17 12.89
CA VAL A 178 -10.67 -7.49 12.22
C VAL A 178 -9.48 -8.37 12.61
N HIS A 179 -9.76 -9.58 13.13
CA HIS A 179 -8.77 -10.61 13.46
C HIS A 179 -8.97 -11.85 12.61
N VAL A 180 -7.88 -12.52 12.28
CA VAL A 180 -7.88 -13.79 11.57
C VAL A 180 -7.32 -14.85 12.51
N ASP A 181 -8.11 -15.87 12.80
CA ASP A 181 -7.67 -16.98 13.64
C ASP A 181 -6.70 -17.92 12.89
N PRO A 182 -6.02 -18.87 13.58
CA PRO A 182 -5.11 -19.81 12.92
C PRO A 182 -5.77 -20.73 11.88
N THR A 183 -7.10 -20.86 11.86
CA THR A 183 -7.85 -21.62 10.87
C THR A 183 -8.20 -20.79 9.63
N GLY A 184 -7.88 -19.49 9.63
CA GLY A 184 -8.16 -18.55 8.55
C GLY A 184 -9.54 -17.90 8.66
N ARG A 185 -10.25 -18.08 9.78
CA ARG A 185 -11.56 -17.43 9.97
C ARG A 185 -11.37 -15.98 10.41
N LEU A 186 -12.06 -15.09 9.71
CA LEU A 186 -12.13 -13.68 10.02
C LEU A 186 -13.22 -13.45 11.07
N ASP A 187 -12.81 -12.98 12.25
CA ASP A 187 -13.69 -12.61 13.36
C ASP A 187 -13.54 -11.12 13.70
N ARG A 188 -14.63 -10.51 14.15
CA ARG A 188 -14.61 -9.15 14.70
C ARG A 188 -14.04 -9.20 16.11
N VAL A 189 -13.07 -8.35 16.42
CA VAL A 189 -12.54 -8.24 17.79
C VAL A 189 -13.16 -7.07 18.51
N LEU A 190 -13.69 -7.37 19.70
CA LEU A 190 -13.87 -6.39 20.77
C LEU A 190 -12.53 -6.35 21.52
N ILE A 191 -11.80 -5.25 21.41
CA ILE A 191 -10.53 -5.09 22.13
C ILE A 191 -10.91 -4.79 23.58
N GLU A 192 -10.91 -5.82 24.45
CA GLU A 192 -10.99 -5.62 25.90
C GLU A 192 -9.64 -5.14 26.44
N GLU A 193 -9.67 -4.14 27.34
CA GLU A 193 -8.48 -3.51 27.90
C GLU A 193 -7.55 -4.53 28.59
N GLY A 194 -6.35 -4.68 28.04
CA GLY A 194 -5.33 -5.56 28.57
C GLY A 194 -3.92 -5.01 28.34
N VAL A 195 -3.39 -4.37 29.38
CA VAL A 195 -1.94 -4.18 29.69
C VAL A 195 -1.25 -2.93 29.10
N GLY A 196 -1.59 -1.77 29.67
CA GLY A 196 -0.90 -0.46 29.49
C GLY A 196 0.54 -0.36 30.06
N THR A 197 1.27 -1.46 30.23
CA THR A 197 2.69 -1.42 30.66
C THR A 197 3.67 -1.64 29.51
N LEU A 198 3.25 -2.30 28.42
CA LEU A 198 4.11 -2.56 27.26
C LEU A 198 4.08 -1.42 26.22
N ASP A 199 2.94 -0.77 26.02
CA ASP A 199 2.83 0.36 25.08
C ASP A 199 3.55 1.60 25.62
N GLY A 200 3.44 1.89 26.92
CA GLY A 200 4.25 2.93 27.58
C GLY A 200 5.75 2.65 27.51
N ALA A 201 6.17 1.38 27.55
CA ALA A 201 7.57 0.98 27.40
C ALA A 201 8.06 1.09 25.94
N ARG A 202 7.22 0.75 24.95
CA ARG A 202 7.49 0.93 23.51
C ARG A 202 7.60 2.41 23.15
N GLU A 203 6.70 3.24 23.67
CA GLU A 203 6.71 4.68 23.41
C GLU A 203 7.90 5.38 24.07
N ALA A 204 8.26 4.98 25.29
CA ALA A 204 9.47 5.44 25.95
C ALA A 204 10.77 4.96 25.27
N ALA A 205 10.72 3.86 24.50
CA ALA A 205 11.83 3.39 23.68
C ALA A 205 11.91 4.14 22.33
N ARG A 206 10.77 4.49 21.71
CA ARG A 206 10.69 5.31 20.48
C ARG A 206 11.28 6.71 20.67
N ARG A 207 10.96 7.38 21.79
CA ARG A 207 11.57 8.70 22.11
C ARG A 207 13.08 8.64 22.29
N ARG A 208 13.65 7.45 22.54
CA ARG A 208 15.09 7.23 22.72
C ARG A 208 15.82 6.84 21.43
N SER A 209 15.13 6.49 20.34
CA SER A 209 15.75 5.75 19.22
C SER A 209 15.77 6.42 17.83
N GLY A 210 15.17 7.58 17.55
CA GLY A 210 15.31 8.10 16.18
C GLY A 210 14.77 9.49 15.86
N ASN A 211 15.69 10.36 15.45
CA ASN A 211 15.52 11.60 14.67
C ASN A 211 14.29 12.47 15.00
N THR A 212 14.50 13.47 15.87
CA THR A 212 13.51 14.51 16.26
C THR A 212 12.88 15.24 15.06
N GLU A 213 13.49 15.16 13.88
CA GLU A 213 12.97 15.71 12.62
C GLU A 213 11.78 14.90 12.05
N LEU A 214 11.72 13.58 12.24
CA LEU A 214 10.65 12.74 11.69
C LEU A 214 9.29 13.01 12.34
N GLY A 215 9.31 13.36 13.64
CA GLY A 215 8.11 13.70 14.39
C GLY A 215 7.54 15.10 14.06
N ARG A 216 8.21 15.89 13.22
CA ARG A 216 7.63 17.16 12.74
C ARG A 216 6.67 16.88 11.60
N GLU A 217 5.50 17.49 11.67
CA GLU A 217 4.55 17.55 10.57
C GLU A 217 5.15 18.27 9.36
N SER A 218 4.95 17.69 8.18
CA SER A 218 5.44 18.16 6.90
C SER A 218 4.34 18.01 5.87
N GLY A 219 4.05 19.09 5.13
CA GLY A 219 3.06 19.06 4.05
C GLY A 219 3.60 18.45 2.75
N SER A 220 4.90 18.18 2.65
CA SER A 220 5.53 17.77 1.38
C SER A 220 6.80 16.95 1.61
N ARG A 221 6.78 16.01 2.56
CA ARG A 221 7.90 15.10 2.79
C ARG A 221 8.20 14.31 1.53
N LYS A 222 9.49 14.13 1.26
CA LYS A 222 10.06 13.48 0.08
C LYS A 222 10.79 12.22 0.52
N VAL A 223 10.49 11.09 -0.11
CA VAL A 223 11.11 9.79 0.17
C VAL A 223 11.66 9.22 -1.13
N SER A 224 12.98 9.13 -1.25
CA SER A 224 13.62 8.46 -2.39
C SER A 224 13.53 6.95 -2.23
N LEU A 225 12.81 6.31 -3.15
CA LEU A 225 12.68 4.86 -3.24
C LEU A 225 14.01 4.18 -3.55
N THR A 226 14.83 4.78 -4.42
CA THR A 226 16.12 4.18 -4.82
C THR A 226 17.15 4.26 -3.70
N ARG A 227 17.11 5.27 -2.84
CA ARG A 227 17.95 5.36 -1.64
C ARG A 227 17.46 4.50 -0.51
N LEU A 228 16.14 4.50 -0.31
CA LEU A 228 15.51 3.65 0.69
C LEU A 228 15.88 2.19 0.44
N GLU A 229 15.77 1.73 -0.81
CA GLU A 229 16.22 0.39 -1.23
C GLU A 229 17.68 0.14 -0.83
N ARG A 230 18.61 1.03 -1.20
CA ARG A 230 20.04 0.84 -0.91
C ARG A 230 20.32 0.74 0.59
N GLU A 231 19.64 1.56 1.39
CA GLU A 231 19.81 1.57 2.84
C GLU A 231 19.11 0.36 3.51
N VAL A 232 17.97 -0.11 2.98
CA VAL A 232 17.33 -1.37 3.41
C VAL A 232 18.26 -2.55 3.11
N ARG A 233 18.75 -2.66 1.87
CA ARG A 233 19.69 -3.70 1.45
C ARG A 233 20.96 -3.71 2.30
N THR A 234 21.51 -2.54 2.64
CA THR A 234 22.68 -2.42 3.53
C THR A 234 22.40 -2.93 4.94
N ARG A 235 21.19 -2.76 5.46
CA ARG A 235 20.77 -3.34 6.74
C ARG A 235 20.61 -4.86 6.65
N LEU A 236 19.92 -5.35 5.63
CA LEU A 236 19.71 -6.79 5.43
C LEU A 236 21.04 -7.53 5.30
N ALA A 237 22.01 -6.96 4.58
CA ALA A 237 23.37 -7.50 4.46
C ALA A 237 24.10 -7.67 5.80
N ARG A 238 23.68 -6.93 6.83
CA ARG A 238 24.21 -7.02 8.20
C ARG A 238 23.36 -7.88 9.12
N GLY A 239 22.35 -8.57 8.60
CA GLY A 239 21.35 -9.28 9.38
C GLY A 239 20.48 -8.36 10.24
N GLN A 240 20.30 -7.10 9.81
CA GLN A 240 19.48 -6.11 10.50
C GLN A 240 18.15 -5.92 9.76
N GLU A 241 17.06 -5.86 10.53
CA GLU A 241 15.76 -5.45 10.03
C GLU A 241 15.75 -3.97 9.62
N PRO A 242 14.89 -3.56 8.66
CA PRO A 242 14.65 -2.15 8.40
C PRO A 242 14.21 -1.40 9.66
N THR A 243 14.47 -0.10 9.70
CA THR A 243 14.01 0.72 10.82
C THR A 243 12.51 0.95 10.73
N GLU A 244 11.90 1.37 11.84
CA GLU A 244 10.49 1.75 11.85
C GLU A 244 10.20 2.92 10.89
N ALA A 245 11.12 3.88 10.77
CA ALA A 245 11.00 4.96 9.80
C ALA A 245 10.96 4.45 8.36
N MET A 246 11.76 3.43 8.03
CA MET A 246 11.75 2.80 6.70
C MET A 246 10.46 2.06 6.42
N ARG A 247 10.00 1.26 7.38
CA ARG A 247 8.74 0.51 7.26
C ARG A 247 7.54 1.45 7.04
N ASN A 248 7.54 2.61 7.68
CA ASN A 248 6.47 3.61 7.57
C ASN A 248 6.74 4.71 6.53
N LEU A 249 7.70 4.51 5.61
CA LEU A 249 8.05 5.48 4.55
C LEU A 249 8.19 6.93 5.08
N ALA A 250 8.96 7.08 6.16
CA ALA A 250 9.20 8.34 6.87
C ALA A 250 7.94 9.07 7.35
N GLY A 251 6.86 8.33 7.60
CA GLY A 251 5.59 8.86 8.11
C GLY A 251 4.68 9.44 7.05
N LEU A 252 4.96 9.21 5.75
CA LEU A 252 4.05 9.61 4.67
C LEU A 252 2.67 9.00 4.88
N THR A 253 1.63 9.79 4.69
CA THR A 253 0.22 9.37 4.84
C THR A 253 -0.56 9.39 3.53
N ARG A 254 0.04 9.96 2.48
CA ARG A 254 -0.53 10.05 1.13
C ARG A 254 0.57 10.29 0.09
N ILE A 255 0.29 9.98 -1.17
CA ILE A 255 1.12 10.34 -2.31
C ILE A 255 0.46 11.50 -3.06
N ASP A 256 1.05 12.69 -2.96
CA ASP A 256 0.64 13.87 -3.73
C ASP A 256 1.38 13.94 -5.08
N ALA A 257 2.62 13.47 -5.15
CA ALA A 257 3.39 13.43 -6.38
C ALA A 257 4.46 12.33 -6.39
N LEU A 258 4.86 11.94 -7.60
CA LEU A 258 6.04 11.13 -7.89
C LEU A 258 7.02 11.99 -8.71
N TYR A 259 8.20 12.24 -8.17
CA TYR A 259 9.26 12.95 -8.87
C TYR A 259 10.32 11.98 -9.39
N VAL A 260 10.85 12.29 -10.57
CA VAL A 260 11.87 11.54 -11.27
C VAL A 260 13.05 12.46 -11.50
N TYR A 261 14.24 12.02 -11.07
CA TYR A 261 15.50 12.70 -11.30
C TYR A 261 16.46 11.73 -12.00
N PRO A 262 16.41 11.65 -13.35
CA PRO A 262 17.28 10.76 -14.13
C PRO A 262 18.78 10.98 -13.87
N GLU A 263 19.18 12.24 -13.69
CA GLU A 263 20.57 12.68 -13.52
C GLU A 263 21.19 12.13 -12.24
N THR A 264 20.41 12.13 -11.16
CA THR A 264 20.82 11.60 -9.85
C THR A 264 20.40 10.14 -9.67
N GLY A 265 19.53 9.63 -10.54
CA GLY A 265 18.97 8.28 -10.52
C GLY A 265 18.02 8.05 -9.35
N GLU A 266 17.10 8.99 -9.14
CA GLU A 266 16.24 9.02 -7.97
C GLU A 266 14.76 9.04 -8.39
N LEU A 267 13.96 8.19 -7.75
CA LEU A 267 12.50 8.19 -7.80
C LEU A 267 11.98 8.53 -6.41
N VAL A 268 11.17 9.57 -6.31
CA VAL A 268 10.84 10.21 -5.03
C VAL A 268 9.34 10.32 -4.86
N LEU A 269 8.81 9.67 -3.82
CA LEU A 269 7.45 9.89 -3.35
C LEU A 269 7.35 11.20 -2.59
N VAL A 270 6.29 11.95 -2.81
CA VAL A 270 6.05 13.24 -2.15
C VAL A 270 4.65 13.27 -1.56
N GLY A 271 4.52 13.74 -0.32
CA GLY A 271 3.21 13.97 0.28
C GLY A 271 3.27 14.40 1.74
N PRO A 272 2.10 14.51 2.40
CA PRO A 272 2.02 14.86 3.81
C PRO A 272 2.57 13.74 4.69
N ALA A 273 3.36 14.12 5.70
CA ALA A 273 3.94 13.20 6.67
C ALA A 273 4.05 13.83 8.05
N GLY A 274 4.15 13.00 9.07
CA GLY A 274 4.35 13.48 10.43
C GLY A 274 4.67 12.37 11.40
N GLU A 275 4.48 12.64 12.70
CA GLU A 275 4.67 11.62 13.73
C GLU A 275 3.62 10.51 13.58
N TRP A 276 3.99 9.26 13.89
CA TRP A 276 3.08 8.12 13.81
C TRP A 276 3.10 7.26 15.08
N GLN A 277 1.97 6.61 15.32
CA GLN A 277 1.76 5.68 16.41
C GLN A 277 0.94 4.47 15.95
N ALA A 278 0.97 3.39 16.74
CA ALA A 278 0.01 2.32 16.53
C ALA A 278 -1.37 2.79 17.06
N ASP A 279 -2.44 2.54 16.32
CA ASP A 279 -3.80 2.59 16.83
C ASP A 279 -4.11 1.34 17.67
N ARG A 280 -5.31 1.26 18.26
CA ARG A 280 -5.68 0.12 19.11
C ARG A 280 -5.75 -1.20 18.32
N GLU A 281 -5.94 -1.13 17.01
CA GLU A 281 -6.01 -2.27 16.11
C GLU A 281 -4.63 -2.67 15.55
N GLY A 282 -3.58 -1.94 15.94
CA GLY A 282 -2.20 -2.16 15.52
C GLY A 282 -1.83 -1.54 14.19
N ARG A 283 -2.71 -0.73 13.57
CA ARG A 283 -2.39 0.04 12.37
C ARG A 283 -1.46 1.18 12.72
N THR A 284 -0.56 1.55 11.81
CA THR A 284 0.26 2.74 12.03
C THR A 284 -0.43 3.97 11.46
N ILE A 285 -0.79 4.91 12.33
CA ILE A 285 -1.51 6.15 11.98
C ILE A 285 -0.68 7.38 12.35
N ASN A 286 -0.85 8.45 11.60
CA ASN A 286 -0.30 9.76 11.94
C ASN A 286 -1.02 10.33 13.17
N VAL A 287 -0.24 10.83 14.13
CA VAL A 287 -0.74 11.31 15.43
C VAL A 287 -1.67 12.51 15.28
N ALA A 288 -1.35 13.44 14.37
CA ALA A 288 -2.10 14.69 14.22
C ALA A 288 -3.42 14.50 13.46
N THR A 289 -3.46 13.59 12.48
CA THR A 289 -4.56 13.48 11.50
C THR A 289 -5.35 12.17 11.60
N GLY A 290 -4.84 11.16 12.31
CA GLY A 290 -5.43 9.83 12.36
C GLY A 290 -5.33 9.03 11.05
N ARG A 291 -4.67 9.58 10.02
CA ARG A 291 -4.52 8.92 8.71
C ARG A 291 -3.47 7.80 8.78
N PRO A 292 -3.71 6.64 8.16
CA PRO A 292 -2.70 5.58 8.11
C PRO A 292 -1.46 6.01 7.32
N THR A 293 -0.30 5.55 7.75
CA THR A 293 0.96 5.75 7.04
C THR A 293 1.12 4.76 5.89
N LEU A 294 1.77 5.20 4.81
CA LEU A 294 2.20 4.31 3.72
C LEU A 294 3.23 3.30 4.27
N GLN A 295 3.04 2.03 3.96
CA GLN A 295 3.93 0.95 4.40
C GLN A 295 4.88 0.51 3.28
N LEU A 296 6.13 0.20 3.65
CA LEU A 296 7.10 -0.39 2.74
C LEU A 296 6.68 -1.78 2.26
N ASP A 297 6.04 -2.56 3.13
CA ASP A 297 5.49 -3.89 2.78
C ASP A 297 4.48 -3.77 1.65
N ASP A 298 3.51 -2.86 1.78
CA ASP A 298 2.50 -2.61 0.75
C ASP A 298 3.11 -2.10 -0.55
N PHE A 299 4.14 -1.26 -0.48
CA PHE A 299 4.86 -0.80 -1.68
C PHE A 299 5.51 -1.98 -2.41
N VAL A 300 6.22 -2.85 -1.68
CA VAL A 300 6.92 -3.99 -2.29
C VAL A 300 5.94 -5.02 -2.82
N ASP A 301 4.86 -5.33 -2.09
CA ASP A 301 3.80 -6.24 -2.55
C ASP A 301 3.14 -5.74 -3.82
N THR A 302 2.74 -4.45 -3.85
CA THR A 302 2.10 -3.85 -5.03
C THR A 302 3.07 -3.68 -6.21
N LEU A 303 4.34 -3.36 -5.94
CA LEU A 303 5.40 -3.29 -6.95
C LEU A 303 5.56 -4.64 -7.65
N ARG A 304 5.66 -5.73 -6.90
CA ARG A 304 5.79 -7.10 -7.45
C ARG A 304 4.51 -7.54 -8.17
N ALA A 305 3.35 -7.30 -7.57
CA ALA A 305 2.04 -7.60 -8.18
C ALA A 305 1.86 -6.92 -9.55
N VAL A 306 2.35 -5.69 -9.71
CA VAL A 306 2.28 -4.95 -10.97
C VAL A 306 3.37 -5.35 -11.96
N ARG A 307 4.61 -5.59 -11.50
CA ARG A 307 5.70 -5.94 -12.43
C ARG A 307 5.66 -7.37 -12.93
N GLU A 308 5.43 -8.32 -12.03
CA GLU A 308 5.45 -9.75 -12.34
C GLU A 308 4.07 -10.27 -12.74
N GLY A 309 3.02 -9.65 -12.21
CA GLY A 309 1.63 -10.02 -12.47
C GLY A 309 0.97 -9.24 -13.60
N ALA A 310 -0.32 -9.49 -13.78
CA ALA A 310 -1.15 -8.76 -14.75
C ALA A 310 -1.40 -7.28 -14.36
N GLY A 311 -0.94 -6.83 -13.19
CA GLY A 311 -1.35 -5.55 -12.61
C GLY A 311 -2.82 -5.53 -12.19
N VAL A 312 -3.41 -6.70 -11.94
CA VAL A 312 -4.79 -6.87 -11.47
C VAL A 312 -4.77 -7.65 -10.17
N PHE A 313 -5.29 -7.07 -9.11
CA PHE A 313 -5.34 -7.70 -7.79
C PHE A 313 -6.60 -7.29 -7.03
N GLY A 314 -6.92 -8.06 -5.98
CA GLY A 314 -8.16 -7.85 -5.26
C GLY A 314 -8.49 -8.95 -4.27
N CYS A 315 -9.68 -8.82 -3.70
CA CYS A 315 -10.31 -9.87 -2.92
C CYS A 315 -11.79 -9.98 -3.28
N SER A 316 -12.41 -11.10 -2.95
CA SER A 316 -13.86 -11.24 -2.91
C SER A 316 -14.29 -11.94 -1.62
N ILE A 317 -15.48 -11.58 -1.14
CA ILE A 317 -16.12 -12.26 -0.02
C ILE A 317 -17.52 -12.67 -0.48
N ASP A 318 -17.70 -13.98 -0.63
CA ASP A 318 -18.77 -14.56 -1.42
C ASP A 318 -19.53 -15.65 -0.64
N PRO A 319 -20.87 -15.58 -0.57
CA PRO A 319 -21.66 -16.68 -0.03
C PRO A 319 -21.45 -17.97 -0.82
N ARG A 320 -21.47 -19.10 -0.11
CA ARG A 320 -21.36 -20.42 -0.73
C ARG A 320 -22.63 -20.76 -1.54
N PRO A 321 -22.53 -21.30 -2.76
CA PRO A 321 -23.71 -21.66 -3.58
C PRO A 321 -24.69 -22.59 -2.86
N GLU A 322 -24.18 -23.58 -2.12
CA GLU A 322 -24.98 -24.48 -1.30
C GLU A 322 -25.79 -23.75 -0.21
N ASN A 323 -25.20 -22.74 0.43
CA ASN A 323 -25.86 -21.93 1.45
C ASN A 323 -26.92 -21.00 0.84
N LEU A 324 -26.64 -20.45 -0.35
CA LEU A 324 -27.62 -19.65 -1.09
C LEU A 324 -28.86 -20.48 -1.45
N ARG A 325 -28.69 -21.72 -1.93
CA ARG A 325 -29.82 -22.65 -2.15
C ARG A 325 -30.58 -22.95 -0.86
N ALA A 326 -29.87 -23.30 0.22
CA ALA A 326 -30.49 -23.57 1.52
C ALA A 326 -31.30 -22.36 2.03
N THR A 327 -30.79 -21.16 1.80
CA THR A 327 -31.45 -19.90 2.17
C THR A 327 -32.71 -19.64 1.35
N GLN A 328 -32.68 -19.88 0.04
CA GLN A 328 -33.88 -19.79 -0.80
C GLN A 328 -34.98 -20.74 -0.32
N THR A 329 -34.62 -22.00 -0.03
CA THR A 329 -35.55 -22.99 0.54
C THR A 329 -36.11 -22.51 1.87
N TYR A 330 -35.26 -22.00 2.76
CA TYR A 330 -35.69 -21.49 4.07
C TYR A 330 -36.71 -20.35 3.95
N LEU A 331 -36.47 -19.39 3.05
CA LEU A 331 -37.40 -18.29 2.80
C LEU A 331 -38.71 -18.74 2.16
N ALA A 332 -38.68 -19.75 1.30
CA ALA A 332 -39.88 -20.31 0.67
C ALA A 332 -40.75 -21.07 1.68
N GLU A 333 -40.14 -21.79 2.61
CA GLU A 333 -40.84 -22.62 3.60
C GLU A 333 -41.27 -21.85 4.85
N ARG A 334 -40.55 -20.79 5.24
CA ARG A 334 -40.77 -20.07 6.50
C ARG A 334 -40.92 -18.58 6.30
N THR A 335 -42.01 -18.05 6.84
CA THR A 335 -42.28 -16.61 6.93
C THR A 335 -42.19 -16.16 8.38
N GLY A 336 -41.60 -14.98 8.64
CA GLY A 336 -41.42 -14.48 10.00
C GLY A 336 -40.38 -13.35 10.07
N ASN A 337 -40.17 -12.82 11.27
CA ASN A 337 -39.04 -11.94 11.62
C ASN A 337 -38.66 -12.05 13.12
N ASP A 338 -39.17 -13.07 13.80
CA ASP A 338 -38.79 -13.33 15.18
C ASP A 338 -37.33 -13.77 15.25
N LYS A 339 -36.78 -13.79 16.46
CA LYS A 339 -35.38 -14.18 16.69
C LYS A 339 -35.08 -15.55 16.06
N ARG A 340 -36.02 -16.50 16.20
CA ARG A 340 -35.88 -17.86 15.66
C ARG A 340 -35.81 -17.86 14.13
N TRP A 341 -36.65 -17.07 13.46
CA TRP A 341 -36.62 -16.96 12.01
C TRP A 341 -35.30 -16.36 11.53
N ARG A 342 -34.83 -15.29 12.19
CA ARG A 342 -33.55 -14.62 11.87
C ARG A 342 -32.33 -15.50 12.12
N ASP A 343 -32.31 -16.23 13.23
CA ASP A 343 -31.21 -17.15 13.55
C ASP A 343 -31.16 -18.33 12.55
N GLY A 344 -32.32 -18.86 12.16
CA GLY A 344 -32.38 -19.89 11.12
C GLY A 344 -31.99 -19.38 9.73
N LEU A 345 -32.30 -18.12 9.40
CA LEU A 345 -31.86 -17.48 8.17
C LEU A 345 -30.33 -17.30 8.15
N ARG A 346 -29.75 -16.84 9.25
CA ARG A 346 -28.29 -16.71 9.41
C ARG A 346 -27.61 -18.08 9.30
N ALA A 347 -28.16 -19.11 9.94
CA ALA A 347 -27.64 -20.47 9.85
C ALA A 347 -27.71 -21.05 8.42
N ALA A 348 -28.76 -20.72 7.66
CA ALA A 348 -28.89 -21.15 6.27
C ALA A 348 -27.87 -20.46 5.34
N LEU A 349 -27.56 -19.19 5.60
CA LEU A 349 -26.54 -18.43 4.85
C LEU A 349 -25.11 -18.87 5.18
N GLY A 350 -24.87 -19.28 6.41
CA GLY A 350 -23.58 -19.79 6.88
C GLY A 350 -22.41 -18.83 6.63
N THR A 351 -21.20 -19.39 6.50
CA THR A 351 -19.99 -18.62 6.20
C THR A 351 -19.86 -18.28 4.72
N GLN A 352 -19.13 -17.21 4.45
CA GLN A 352 -18.71 -16.78 3.12
C GLN A 352 -17.24 -17.14 2.91
N VAL A 353 -16.88 -17.39 1.66
CA VAL A 353 -15.50 -17.69 1.25
C VAL A 353 -14.80 -16.38 0.92
N ILE A 354 -13.58 -16.23 1.43
CA ILE A 354 -12.68 -15.13 1.10
C ILE A 354 -11.68 -15.63 0.05
N THR A 355 -11.63 -14.95 -1.09
CA THR A 355 -10.65 -15.25 -2.15
C THR A 355 -9.79 -14.03 -2.40
N ILE A 356 -8.47 -14.15 -2.27
CA ILE A 356 -7.50 -13.10 -2.61
C ILE A 356 -6.80 -13.49 -3.91
N HIS A 357 -6.56 -12.53 -4.79
CA HIS A 357 -5.89 -12.77 -6.07
C HIS A 357 -4.97 -11.62 -6.46
N GLY A 358 -3.92 -11.94 -7.22
CA GLY A 358 -3.01 -10.96 -7.82
C GLY A 358 -2.05 -10.27 -6.86
N ILE A 359 -2.09 -10.59 -5.57
CA ILE A 359 -1.20 -10.09 -4.51
C ILE A 359 -0.96 -11.21 -3.48
N ASP A 360 0.13 -11.13 -2.69
CA ASP A 360 0.41 -12.12 -1.65
C ASP A 360 -0.73 -12.15 -0.61
N PRO A 361 -1.45 -13.28 -0.46
CA PRO A 361 -2.59 -13.36 0.44
C PRO A 361 -2.21 -13.28 1.94
N SER A 362 -0.93 -13.43 2.27
CA SER A 362 -0.40 -13.30 3.63
C SER A 362 0.11 -11.88 3.93
N GLY A 363 0.24 -11.01 2.93
CA GLY A 363 0.76 -9.65 3.09
C GLY A 363 -0.23 -8.68 3.77
N HIS A 364 0.30 -7.57 4.27
CA HIS A 364 -0.49 -6.50 4.88
C HIS A 364 -1.49 -5.88 3.89
N ALA A 365 -1.09 -5.69 2.63
CA ALA A 365 -1.95 -5.15 1.59
C ALA A 365 -3.20 -6.02 1.40
N ALA A 366 -3.05 -7.35 1.31
CA ALA A 366 -4.18 -8.27 1.18
C ALA A 366 -5.16 -8.20 2.37
N ARG A 367 -4.64 -8.09 3.59
CA ARG A 367 -5.45 -7.89 4.80
C ARG A 367 -6.26 -6.58 4.71
N SER A 368 -5.64 -5.51 4.24
CA SER A 368 -6.29 -4.21 4.06
C SER A 368 -7.44 -4.26 3.04
N LEU A 369 -7.27 -4.99 1.93
CA LEU A 369 -8.34 -5.20 0.93
C LEU A 369 -9.55 -5.91 1.55
N VAL A 370 -9.31 -7.02 2.24
CA VAL A 370 -10.37 -7.84 2.86
C VAL A 370 -11.07 -7.06 3.98
N ALA A 371 -10.30 -6.37 4.83
CA ALA A 371 -10.86 -5.58 5.94
C ALA A 371 -11.74 -4.44 5.42
N ALA A 372 -11.33 -3.75 4.34
CA ALA A 372 -12.11 -2.68 3.75
C ALA A 372 -13.43 -3.17 3.15
N ASP A 373 -13.42 -4.26 2.37
CA ASP A 373 -14.66 -4.86 1.82
C ASP A 373 -15.60 -5.33 2.93
N TYR A 374 -15.06 -6.03 3.93
CA TYR A 374 -15.84 -6.48 5.08
C TYR A 374 -16.49 -5.30 5.81
N HIS A 375 -15.72 -4.25 6.12
CA HIS A 375 -16.24 -3.07 6.81
C HIS A 375 -17.28 -2.30 5.97
N MET A 376 -17.08 -2.17 4.66
CA MET A 376 -18.08 -1.58 3.75
C MET A 376 -19.42 -2.32 3.82
N LYS A 377 -19.39 -3.66 3.90
CA LYS A 377 -20.60 -4.48 4.03
C LYS A 377 -21.30 -4.22 5.37
N LEU A 378 -20.55 -4.05 6.45
CA LEU A 378 -21.14 -3.68 7.74
C LEU A 378 -21.84 -2.32 7.68
N VAL A 379 -21.22 -1.33 7.03
CA VAL A 379 -21.79 0.01 6.82
C VAL A 379 -23.04 -0.06 5.94
N GLY A 380 -22.95 -0.75 4.79
CA GLY A 380 -24.07 -0.89 3.85
C GLY A 380 -25.26 -1.63 4.44
N MET A 381 -25.01 -2.54 5.39
CA MET A 381 -26.07 -3.26 6.12
C MET A 381 -26.57 -2.52 7.36
N GLY A 382 -26.06 -1.32 7.67
CA GLY A 382 -26.46 -0.55 8.85
C GLY A 382 -26.10 -1.21 10.17
N ILE A 383 -25.12 -2.13 10.16
CA ILE A 383 -24.52 -2.69 11.37
C ILE A 383 -23.50 -1.70 11.92
N GLU A 384 -22.76 -1.06 11.01
CA GLU A 384 -21.86 0.05 11.31
C GLU A 384 -22.42 1.37 10.78
N PRO A 385 -22.29 2.48 11.52
CA PRO A 385 -22.79 3.75 11.05
C PRO A 385 -21.94 4.31 9.92
N GLY A 386 -22.56 4.80 8.85
CA GLY A 386 -21.89 5.64 7.86
C GLY A 386 -21.44 6.99 8.42
N VAL A 387 -20.92 7.84 7.55
CA VAL A 387 -20.78 9.29 7.82
C VAL A 387 -22.05 10.01 7.35
N HIS A 388 -22.22 11.28 7.74
CA HIS A 388 -23.34 12.09 7.26
C HIS A 388 -23.42 12.06 5.72
N GLY A 389 -24.59 11.67 5.19
CA GLY A 389 -24.83 11.53 3.76
C GLY A 389 -24.50 10.16 3.18
N VAL A 390 -24.11 9.17 4.00
CA VAL A 390 -23.95 7.77 3.61
C VAL A 390 -24.92 6.92 4.43
N ASP A 391 -26.12 6.71 3.88
CA ASP A 391 -27.17 5.90 4.51
C ASP A 391 -26.98 4.41 4.19
N ASP A 392 -27.42 3.53 5.09
CA ASP A 392 -27.44 2.08 4.82
C ASP A 392 -28.43 1.73 3.71
N VAL A 393 -28.15 0.66 2.96
CA VAL A 393 -28.97 0.30 1.80
C VAL A 393 -30.39 -0.05 2.20
N LEU A 394 -30.61 -0.61 3.39
CA LEU A 394 -31.94 -0.99 3.85
C LEU A 394 -32.80 0.24 4.13
N SER A 395 -32.21 1.33 4.63
CA SER A 395 -32.86 2.65 4.71
C SER A 395 -33.22 3.20 3.32
N LEU A 396 -32.29 3.12 2.37
CA LEU A 396 -32.53 3.60 1.00
C LEU A 396 -33.64 2.79 0.30
N MET A 397 -33.67 1.48 0.50
CA MET A 397 -34.74 0.60 0.02
C MET A 397 -36.08 0.94 0.64
N ALA A 398 -36.11 1.20 1.95
CA ALA A 398 -37.32 1.59 2.65
C ALA A 398 -37.95 2.87 2.08
N ALA A 399 -37.10 3.78 1.57
CA ALA A 399 -37.52 5.03 0.95
C ALA A 399 -37.89 4.90 -0.54
N ALA A 400 -37.68 3.74 -1.19
CA ALA A 400 -37.88 3.56 -2.64
C ALA A 400 -39.23 2.87 -2.98
N PRO A 401 -40.26 3.62 -3.44
CA PRO A 401 -41.63 3.11 -3.60
C PRO A 401 -41.88 2.23 -4.85
N GLU A 402 -40.96 2.13 -5.81
CA GLU A 402 -41.18 1.44 -7.11
C GLU A 402 -40.24 0.24 -7.38
N ARG A 403 -39.57 -0.29 -6.34
CA ARG A 403 -38.59 -1.37 -6.54
C ARG A 403 -39.22 -2.72 -6.98
N PRO A 404 -38.64 -3.43 -7.97
CA PRO A 404 -38.98 -4.82 -8.29
C PRO A 404 -38.73 -5.76 -7.10
N ARG A 405 -39.64 -6.73 -6.87
CA ARG A 405 -39.58 -7.67 -5.72
C ARG A 405 -38.64 -8.86 -5.93
N ASP A 406 -37.88 -8.90 -7.02
CA ASP A 406 -37.00 -10.03 -7.30
C ASP A 406 -35.95 -10.14 -6.19
N ALA A 407 -35.80 -11.35 -5.65
CA ALA A 407 -34.83 -11.68 -4.62
C ALA A 407 -33.41 -11.58 -5.19
N ASN A 408 -32.91 -10.36 -5.36
CA ASN A 408 -31.61 -10.07 -5.92
C ASN A 408 -30.56 -10.02 -4.80
N VAL A 409 -29.42 -10.65 -5.05
CA VAL A 409 -28.22 -10.46 -4.25
C VAL A 409 -27.60 -9.13 -4.67
N ILE A 410 -27.18 -8.31 -3.70
CA ILE A 410 -26.48 -7.07 -3.97
C ILE A 410 -24.98 -7.36 -3.98
N ARG A 411 -24.31 -6.85 -5.02
CA ARG A 411 -22.86 -6.85 -5.13
C ARG A 411 -22.33 -5.44 -5.03
N TRP A 412 -21.44 -5.18 -4.07
CA TRP A 412 -20.63 -3.96 -4.01
C TRP A 412 -19.16 -4.30 -4.05
N TRP A 413 -18.36 -3.51 -4.76
CA TRP A 413 -16.92 -3.69 -4.71
C TRP A 413 -16.17 -2.38 -4.87
N PHE A 414 -15.01 -2.31 -4.25
CA PHE A 414 -14.09 -1.20 -4.41
C PHE A 414 -13.33 -1.30 -5.74
N SER A 415 -13.12 -0.16 -6.38
CA SER A 415 -12.27 -0.04 -7.57
C SER A 415 -11.60 1.33 -7.65
N LEU A 416 -10.67 1.48 -8.59
CA LEU A 416 -9.90 2.71 -8.80
C LEU A 416 -10.80 3.87 -9.23
N ASN A 417 -10.49 5.07 -8.72
CA ASN A 417 -11.22 6.32 -8.96
C ASN A 417 -10.29 7.53 -9.03
N TYR A 418 -9.38 7.52 -10.01
CA TYR A 418 -8.58 8.68 -10.35
C TYR A 418 -9.23 9.40 -11.54
N ASP A 419 -9.29 10.72 -11.45
CA ASP A 419 -9.87 11.58 -12.48
C ASP A 419 -8.89 11.75 -13.64
N ARG A 420 -7.61 12.02 -13.31
CA ARG A 420 -6.53 12.19 -14.27
C ARG A 420 -5.15 12.02 -13.66
N ILE A 421 -4.16 11.87 -14.52
CA ILE A 421 -2.73 11.93 -14.18
C ILE A 421 -2.18 13.21 -14.80
N VAL A 422 -1.69 14.12 -13.96
CA VAL A 422 -0.95 15.30 -14.43
C VAL A 422 0.52 14.95 -14.51
N ALA A 423 1.16 15.21 -15.64
CA ALA A 423 2.58 14.97 -15.80
C ALA A 423 3.27 16.12 -16.54
N THR A 424 4.53 16.36 -16.20
CA THR A 424 5.40 17.25 -16.98
C THR A 424 5.62 16.69 -18.38
N GLU A 425 5.92 17.53 -19.37
CA GLU A 425 6.21 17.10 -20.76
C GLU A 425 7.30 16.03 -20.82
N ALA A 426 8.39 16.22 -20.08
CA ALA A 426 9.51 15.28 -19.99
C ALA A 426 9.20 14.01 -19.16
N ARG A 427 8.00 13.90 -18.57
CA ARG A 427 7.61 12.81 -17.66
C ARG A 427 8.56 12.68 -16.45
N ASP A 428 9.04 13.82 -15.95
CA ASP A 428 9.93 13.91 -14.78
C ASP A 428 9.18 14.20 -13.47
N ALA A 429 7.89 14.51 -13.54
CA ALA A 429 7.00 14.47 -12.39
C ALA A 429 5.59 14.05 -12.79
N PHE A 430 4.91 13.39 -11.85
CA PHE A 430 3.54 12.92 -11.97
C PHE A 430 2.75 13.31 -10.71
N ARG A 431 1.47 13.64 -10.89
CA ARG A 431 0.50 13.83 -9.81
C ARG A 431 -0.77 13.05 -10.13
N LEU A 432 -1.21 12.25 -9.18
CA LEU A 432 -2.47 11.52 -9.26
C LEU A 432 -3.59 12.43 -8.74
N GLU A 433 -4.63 12.66 -9.54
CA GLU A 433 -5.77 13.48 -9.12
C GLU A 433 -7.03 12.62 -9.01
N GLY A 434 -7.84 12.88 -7.99
CA GLY A 434 -9.08 12.16 -7.68
C GLY A 434 -9.11 11.57 -6.27
N ASN A 435 -10.17 10.81 -5.98
CA ASN A 435 -10.41 10.22 -4.65
C ASN A 435 -9.80 8.81 -4.48
N ALA A 436 -9.04 8.34 -5.47
CA ALA A 436 -8.35 7.05 -5.58
C ALA A 436 -9.25 5.80 -5.57
N VAL A 437 -10.32 5.81 -4.76
CA VAL A 437 -11.22 4.68 -4.54
C VAL A 437 -12.67 5.11 -4.83
N ARG A 438 -13.43 4.22 -5.45
CA ARG A 438 -14.89 4.28 -5.56
C ARG A 438 -15.50 2.92 -5.24
N VAL A 439 -16.76 2.94 -4.86
CA VAL A 439 -17.60 1.75 -4.78
C VAL A 439 -18.40 1.64 -6.07
N LEU A 440 -18.37 0.46 -6.67
CA LEU A 440 -19.23 0.07 -7.78
C LEU A 440 -20.29 -0.89 -7.28
N SER A 441 -21.39 -0.98 -8.02
CA SER A 441 -22.52 -1.80 -7.63
C SER A 441 -23.17 -2.53 -8.78
N GLU A 442 -23.70 -3.72 -8.48
CA GLU A 442 -24.40 -4.58 -9.43
C GLU A 442 -25.44 -5.41 -8.69
N ASN A 443 -26.56 -5.71 -9.37
CA ASN A 443 -27.53 -6.69 -8.92
C ASN A 443 -27.15 -8.06 -9.52
N GLU A 444 -27.18 -9.10 -8.70
CA GLU A 444 -26.97 -10.48 -9.13
C GLU A 444 -28.28 -11.27 -9.01
N ARG A 445 -28.51 -12.15 -10.00
CA ARG A 445 -29.59 -13.15 -9.97
C ARG A 445 -29.04 -14.51 -9.58
N LEU A 446 -29.82 -15.27 -8.83
CA LEU A 446 -29.49 -16.65 -8.50
C LEU A 446 -30.17 -17.61 -9.48
N ASN A 447 -29.42 -18.57 -10.02
CA ASN A 447 -30.01 -19.69 -10.76
C ASN A 447 -30.44 -20.83 -9.82
N GLU A 448 -31.04 -21.89 -10.38
CA GLU A 448 -31.42 -23.09 -9.61
C GLU A 448 -30.23 -23.79 -8.93
N ALA A 449 -29.03 -23.56 -9.46
CA ALA A 449 -27.79 -24.04 -8.88
C ALA A 449 -27.23 -23.10 -7.78
N GLY A 450 -27.94 -22.06 -7.37
CA GLY A 450 -27.44 -21.09 -6.39
C GLY A 450 -26.22 -20.31 -6.89
N GLU A 451 -25.90 -20.38 -8.18
CA GLU A 451 -24.84 -19.60 -8.80
C GLU A 451 -25.35 -18.18 -9.05
N ARG A 452 -24.45 -17.21 -8.84
CA ARG A 452 -24.74 -15.79 -9.03
C ARG A 452 -24.41 -15.40 -10.46
N ILE A 453 -25.40 -14.82 -11.14
CA ILE A 453 -25.29 -14.31 -12.50
C ILE A 453 -25.40 -12.79 -12.43
N GLY A 454 -24.31 -12.10 -12.78
CA GLY A 454 -24.27 -10.64 -12.88
C GLY A 454 -25.27 -10.14 -13.92
N THR A 455 -26.05 -9.13 -13.57
CA THR A 455 -27.06 -8.55 -14.47
C THR A 455 -26.53 -7.38 -15.28
N GLY A 456 -25.34 -6.84 -14.96
CA GLY A 456 -24.80 -5.59 -15.49
C GLY A 456 -25.60 -4.35 -15.10
N THR A 457 -26.60 -4.49 -14.23
CA THR A 457 -27.50 -3.41 -13.80
C THR A 457 -27.49 -3.30 -12.29
N SER A 458 -27.76 -2.12 -11.74
CA SER A 458 -27.93 -1.90 -10.31
C SER A 458 -29.25 -1.16 -10.08
N ASP A 459 -29.96 -1.41 -8.99
CA ASP A 459 -31.17 -0.64 -8.68
C ASP A 459 -30.82 0.68 -7.95
N ASP A 460 -31.79 1.60 -7.86
CA ASP A 460 -31.52 2.95 -7.36
C ASP A 460 -30.98 2.98 -5.92
N PRO A 461 -31.52 2.22 -4.94
CA PRO A 461 -30.95 2.16 -3.60
C PRO A 461 -29.50 1.67 -3.60
N THR A 462 -29.22 0.59 -4.33
CA THR A 462 -27.90 -0.03 -4.40
C THR A 462 -26.88 0.90 -5.04
N ARG A 463 -27.28 1.60 -6.11
CA ARG A 463 -26.46 2.61 -6.80
C ARG A 463 -26.24 3.85 -5.95
N THR A 464 -27.27 4.29 -5.21
CA THR A 464 -27.20 5.46 -4.32
C THR A 464 -26.24 5.23 -3.17
N PHE A 465 -26.25 4.03 -2.57
CA PHE A 465 -25.24 3.66 -1.57
C PHE A 465 -23.83 3.76 -2.15
N ALA A 466 -23.56 3.12 -3.29
CA ALA A 466 -22.24 3.14 -3.91
C ALA A 466 -21.77 4.55 -4.30
N ALA A 467 -22.67 5.38 -4.86
CA ALA A 467 -22.38 6.77 -5.20
C ALA A 467 -22.06 7.61 -3.96
N SER A 468 -22.94 7.58 -2.95
CA SER A 468 -22.74 8.35 -1.71
C SER A 468 -21.47 7.93 -0.96
N PHE A 469 -21.17 6.63 -0.91
CA PHE A 469 -19.94 6.11 -0.32
C PHE A 469 -18.70 6.63 -1.04
N SER A 470 -18.72 6.64 -2.38
CA SER A 470 -17.63 7.15 -3.21
C SER A 470 -17.43 8.66 -3.05
N GLU A 471 -18.52 9.43 -3.04
CA GLU A 471 -18.49 10.89 -2.86
C GLU A 471 -18.00 11.31 -1.47
N ARG A 472 -18.27 10.48 -0.46
CA ARG A 472 -17.90 10.75 0.94
C ARG A 472 -16.68 9.96 1.41
N PHE A 473 -15.91 9.39 0.48
CA PHE A 473 -14.80 8.50 0.81
C PHE A 473 -13.73 9.16 1.71
N ASP A 474 -13.40 10.44 1.50
CA ASP A 474 -12.49 11.19 2.39
C ASP A 474 -12.98 11.25 3.84
N ARG A 475 -14.27 11.51 4.04
CA ARG A 475 -14.88 11.55 5.38
C ARG A 475 -14.94 10.16 6.00
N LEU A 476 -15.14 9.12 5.19
CA LEU A 476 -15.07 7.75 5.64
C LEU A 476 -13.66 7.37 6.07
N CYS A 477 -12.61 7.80 5.38
CA CYS A 477 -11.23 7.62 5.82
C CYS A 477 -10.92 8.33 7.15
N GLU A 478 -11.48 9.53 7.38
CA GLU A 478 -11.35 10.26 8.66
C GLU A 478 -12.00 9.50 9.81
N LYS A 479 -13.14 8.85 9.57
CA LYS A 479 -13.87 8.08 10.59
C LYS A 479 -13.31 6.66 10.78
N TYR A 480 -12.89 6.02 9.70
CA TYR A 480 -12.48 4.62 9.64
C TYR A 480 -11.14 4.49 8.88
N PRO A 481 -10.01 4.40 9.60
CA PRO A 481 -8.67 4.33 9.01
C PRO A 481 -8.47 3.19 8.00
N VAL A 482 -9.24 2.09 8.09
CA VAL A 482 -9.23 0.97 7.12
C VAL A 482 -9.43 1.42 5.66
N TYR A 483 -10.21 2.48 5.43
CA TYR A 483 -10.39 3.03 4.08
C TYR A 483 -9.20 3.87 3.64
N GLY A 484 -8.46 4.46 4.59
CA GLY A 484 -7.17 5.07 4.32
C GLY A 484 -6.11 4.03 3.93
N ASP A 485 -6.09 2.87 4.58
CA ASP A 485 -5.19 1.76 4.21
C ASP A 485 -5.48 1.29 2.78
N LEU A 486 -6.77 1.09 2.45
CA LEU A 486 -7.18 0.74 1.09
C LEU A 486 -6.71 1.78 0.05
N ARG A 487 -6.86 3.07 0.36
CA ARG A 487 -6.37 4.17 -0.47
C ARG A 487 -4.87 4.08 -0.68
N ASN A 488 -4.11 3.90 0.40
CA ASN A 488 -2.66 3.79 0.38
C ASN A 488 -2.19 2.64 -0.53
N VAL A 489 -2.83 1.47 -0.45
CA VAL A 489 -2.55 0.33 -1.34
C VAL A 489 -2.82 0.69 -2.81
N PHE A 490 -3.89 1.42 -3.12
CA PHE A 490 -4.19 1.87 -4.48
C PHE A 490 -3.22 2.93 -4.98
N ASP A 491 -2.85 3.90 -4.16
CA ASP A 491 -1.86 4.95 -4.48
C ASP A 491 -0.50 4.30 -4.80
N LEU A 492 -0.04 3.36 -3.97
CA LEU A 492 1.22 2.63 -4.17
C LEU A 492 1.19 1.76 -5.44
N ALA A 493 0.07 1.09 -5.70
CA ALA A 493 -0.10 0.30 -6.91
C ALA A 493 -0.12 1.17 -8.18
N MET A 494 -0.70 2.37 -8.13
CA MET A 494 -0.64 3.33 -9.23
C MET A 494 0.78 3.85 -9.47
N VAL A 495 1.55 4.09 -8.40
CA VAL A 495 2.98 4.41 -8.52
C VAL A 495 3.74 3.27 -9.18
N ALA A 496 3.55 2.02 -8.74
CA ALA A 496 4.16 0.85 -9.37
C ALA A 496 3.78 0.74 -10.86
N GLY A 497 2.52 1.04 -11.18
CA GLY A 497 2.02 1.12 -12.54
C GLY A 497 2.72 2.19 -13.38
N LEU A 498 2.87 3.41 -12.85
CA LEU A 498 3.60 4.50 -13.51
C LEU A 498 5.08 4.15 -13.73
N ILE A 499 5.72 3.50 -12.75
CA ILE A 499 7.09 3.03 -12.87
C ILE A 499 7.22 2.08 -14.06
N ARG A 500 6.31 1.11 -14.18
CA ARG A 500 6.30 0.13 -15.27
C ARG A 500 5.94 0.74 -16.62
N GLU A 501 4.89 1.57 -16.69
CA GLU A 501 4.35 2.12 -17.94
C GLU A 501 5.32 3.11 -18.62
N HIS A 502 6.10 3.85 -17.82
CA HIS A 502 7.03 4.86 -18.33
C HIS A 502 8.50 4.45 -18.19
N ASP A 503 8.78 3.18 -17.92
CA ASP A 503 10.12 2.62 -17.69
C ASP A 503 10.92 3.48 -16.69
N LEU A 504 10.28 4.00 -15.65
CA LEU A 504 10.90 5.00 -14.76
C LEU A 504 12.11 4.43 -14.04
N ASP A 505 12.06 3.14 -13.67
CA ASP A 505 13.17 2.44 -13.05
C ASP A 505 14.37 2.34 -14.01
N VAL A 506 14.13 2.08 -15.30
CA VAL A 506 15.18 2.08 -16.33
C VAL A 506 15.75 3.49 -16.52
N ARG A 507 14.89 4.50 -16.59
CA ARG A 507 15.28 5.91 -16.79
C ARG A 507 16.19 6.42 -15.67
N VAL A 508 15.97 5.98 -14.43
CA VAL A 508 16.83 6.35 -13.28
C VAL A 508 17.97 5.36 -13.03
N GLY A 509 18.06 4.28 -13.81
CA GLY A 509 19.04 3.20 -13.61
C GLY A 509 18.88 2.50 -12.26
N TRP A 510 17.65 2.20 -11.87
CA TRP A 510 17.29 1.44 -10.68
C TRP A 510 16.78 0.05 -11.10
N ASN A 511 17.43 -0.99 -10.60
CA ASN A 511 17.07 -2.39 -10.88
C ASN A 511 16.17 -3.01 -9.78
N LEU A 512 15.55 -2.17 -8.95
CA LEU A 512 14.73 -2.53 -7.78
C LEU A 512 15.47 -3.25 -6.64
N GLY A 513 16.64 -3.85 -6.90
CA GLY A 513 17.51 -4.49 -5.92
C GLY A 513 16.74 -5.40 -4.96
N CYS A 514 16.86 -5.15 -3.66
CA CYS A 514 16.21 -5.95 -2.63
C CYS A 514 14.68 -5.96 -2.70
N PHE A 515 14.06 -4.99 -3.37
CA PHE A 515 12.60 -4.91 -3.53
C PHE A 515 12.09 -5.77 -4.69
N SER A 516 12.94 -6.13 -5.66
CA SER A 516 12.53 -6.94 -6.82
C SER A 516 11.91 -8.29 -6.43
N GLY A 517 12.36 -8.91 -5.33
CA GLY A 517 12.00 -10.29 -4.97
C GLY A 517 12.92 -11.33 -5.62
N GLU A 518 13.71 -10.90 -6.60
CA GLU A 518 14.80 -11.65 -7.21
C GLU A 518 16.14 -11.25 -6.54
N GLY A 519 17.20 -12.04 -6.76
CA GLY A 519 18.54 -11.72 -6.26
C GLY A 519 19.02 -12.61 -5.11
N ILE A 520 19.94 -12.06 -4.31
CA ILE A 520 20.63 -12.76 -3.23
C ILE A 520 19.72 -12.85 -2.01
N GLU A 521 19.35 -14.07 -1.64
CA GLU A 521 18.36 -14.36 -0.60
C GLU A 521 18.61 -13.63 0.73
N GLN A 522 19.88 -13.44 1.13
CA GLN A 522 20.24 -12.76 2.38
C GLN A 522 19.93 -11.26 2.38
N VAL A 523 19.78 -10.65 1.21
CA VAL A 523 19.52 -9.21 1.07
C VAL A 523 18.20 -8.92 0.38
N THR A 524 17.41 -9.93 0.01
CA THR A 524 16.05 -9.75 -0.50
C THR A 524 15.12 -9.27 0.62
N TYR A 525 14.39 -8.18 0.37
CA TYR A 525 13.37 -7.72 1.31
C TYR A 525 12.16 -8.66 1.28
N ARG A 526 11.77 -9.15 2.46
CA ARG A 526 10.58 -10.00 2.63
C ARG A 526 9.55 -9.22 3.45
N PRO A 527 8.42 -8.82 2.84
CA PRO A 527 7.29 -8.22 3.56
C PRO A 527 6.85 -9.11 4.73
N ALA A 528 6.30 -8.50 5.78
CA ALA A 528 5.75 -9.25 6.90
C ALA A 528 4.55 -10.09 6.46
N THR A 529 4.46 -11.31 6.97
CA THR A 529 3.37 -12.24 6.67
C THR A 529 2.42 -12.41 7.84
N HIS A 530 1.15 -12.63 7.53
CA HIS A 530 0.04 -12.77 8.46
C HIS A 530 -0.78 -14.02 8.15
N ALA A 531 -1.67 -14.39 9.08
CA ALA A 531 -2.66 -15.44 8.84
C ALA A 531 -3.57 -15.04 7.68
N VAL A 532 -3.74 -15.96 6.72
CA VAL A 532 -4.53 -15.71 5.50
C VAL A 532 -6.02 -15.85 5.83
N PRO A 533 -6.85 -14.83 5.61
CA PRO A 533 -8.29 -14.94 5.78
C PRO A 533 -8.89 -15.78 4.64
N THR A 534 -9.61 -16.84 4.99
CA THR A 534 -10.21 -17.80 4.04
C THR A 534 -11.73 -17.86 4.15
N GLU A 535 -12.30 -17.52 5.31
CA GLU A 535 -13.76 -17.48 5.50
C GLU A 535 -14.20 -16.46 6.56
N VAL A 536 -15.47 -16.05 6.50
CA VAL A 536 -16.09 -15.12 7.45
C VAL A 536 -17.57 -15.44 7.66
N GLU A 537 -18.11 -15.14 8.84
CA GLU A 537 -19.55 -15.17 9.07
C GLU A 537 -20.29 -14.21 8.12
N THR A 538 -21.46 -14.62 7.61
CA THR A 538 -22.22 -13.78 6.69
C THR A 538 -22.66 -12.48 7.35
N VAL A 539 -22.32 -11.37 6.71
CA VAL A 539 -22.86 -10.06 7.05
C VAL A 539 -24.31 -9.96 6.54
N MET A 540 -25.27 -10.03 7.45
CA MET A 540 -26.70 -9.90 7.16
C MET A 540 -27.38 -9.01 8.20
N ASN A 541 -28.30 -8.18 7.71
CA ASN A 541 -29.24 -7.43 8.52
C ASN A 541 -30.64 -7.48 7.88
N VAL A 542 -31.68 -7.41 8.71
CA VAL A 542 -33.08 -7.47 8.30
C VAL A 542 -33.77 -6.24 8.88
N LYS A 543 -34.36 -5.40 8.02
CA LYS A 543 -35.02 -4.15 8.45
C LYS A 543 -36.51 -4.19 8.19
N GLU A 544 -37.28 -3.80 9.20
CA GLU A 544 -38.71 -3.59 9.04
C GLU A 544 -38.97 -2.14 8.60
N PHE A 545 -39.76 -1.95 7.55
CA PHE A 545 -40.20 -0.62 7.16
C PHE A 545 -41.66 -0.59 6.71
N ARG A 546 -42.30 0.56 6.94
CA ARG A 546 -43.70 0.80 6.61
C ARG A 546 -43.81 1.39 5.20
N ARG A 547 -43.81 0.53 4.17
CA ARG A 547 -44.19 0.94 2.81
C ARG A 547 -45.68 0.66 2.57
N ARG A 548 -46.42 1.64 2.04
CA ARG A 548 -47.82 1.49 1.61
C ARG A 548 -47.85 0.73 0.29
N ASP A 549 -48.10 -0.58 0.36
CA ASP A 549 -48.58 -1.36 -0.78
C ASP A 549 -50.08 -1.57 -0.59
N GLY A 550 -50.86 -0.59 -1.03
CA GLY A 550 -52.27 -0.47 -0.66
C GLY A 550 -52.45 -0.29 0.85
N ASN A 551 -53.10 -1.24 1.53
CA ASN A 551 -53.38 -1.23 2.98
C ASN A 551 -52.48 -2.20 3.78
N ARG A 552 -51.35 -2.65 3.22
CA ARG A 552 -50.44 -3.65 3.82
C ARG A 552 -49.05 -3.08 4.09
N THR A 553 -48.46 -3.52 5.20
CA THR A 553 -47.05 -3.37 5.52
C THR A 553 -46.24 -4.44 4.77
N VAL A 554 -45.30 -4.03 3.93
CA VAL A 554 -44.40 -4.95 3.20
C VAL A 554 -43.12 -5.18 4.00
N ARG A 555 -42.64 -6.43 4.02
CA ARG A 555 -41.40 -6.86 4.69
C ARG A 555 -40.37 -7.16 3.61
N GLU A 556 -39.19 -6.53 3.69
CA GLU A 556 -38.07 -6.84 2.80
C GLU A 556 -36.86 -7.29 3.63
N SER A 557 -36.26 -8.39 3.21
CA SER A 557 -35.07 -8.97 3.82
C SER A 557 -33.98 -9.00 2.76
N LEU A 558 -32.79 -8.48 3.06
CA LEU A 558 -31.65 -8.67 2.17
C LEU A 558 -31.02 -10.03 2.48
N LEU A 559 -30.89 -10.84 1.43
CA LEU A 559 -30.41 -12.21 1.49
C LEU A 559 -28.90 -12.34 1.73
N GLY A 560 -28.13 -11.27 1.55
CA GLY A 560 -26.68 -11.26 1.71
C GLY A 560 -26.04 -10.27 0.75
N VAL A 561 -24.87 -9.76 1.14
CA VAL A 561 -24.08 -8.84 0.32
C VAL A 561 -22.86 -9.58 -0.19
N SER A 562 -22.76 -9.75 -1.50
CA SER A 562 -21.53 -10.16 -2.17
C SER A 562 -20.66 -8.95 -2.45
N GLY A 563 -19.36 -9.16 -2.66
CA GLY A 563 -18.51 -8.02 -2.93
C GLY A 563 -17.03 -8.32 -2.96
N GLY A 564 -16.24 -7.25 -2.93
CA GLY A 564 -14.80 -7.38 -2.90
C GLY A 564 -14.06 -6.08 -3.17
N VAL A 565 -12.80 -6.24 -3.52
CA VAL A 565 -11.95 -5.17 -4.04
C VAL A 565 -11.39 -5.64 -5.36
N ARG A 566 -11.33 -4.74 -6.35
CA ARG A 566 -10.65 -4.99 -7.63
C ARG A 566 -9.88 -3.74 -8.07
N ALA A 567 -8.56 -3.85 -8.03
CA ALA A 567 -7.65 -2.92 -8.67
C ALA A 567 -7.19 -3.51 -10.01
N ASP A 568 -7.36 -2.77 -11.10
CA ASP A 568 -6.93 -3.14 -12.45
C ASP A 568 -6.05 -2.00 -12.99
N ILE A 569 -4.78 -2.02 -12.57
CA ILE A 569 -3.85 -0.89 -12.73
C ILE A 569 -3.54 -0.66 -14.21
N ALA A 570 -3.25 -1.73 -14.95
CA ALA A 570 -2.90 -1.65 -16.37
C ALA A 570 -4.04 -1.05 -17.21
N SER A 571 -5.27 -1.56 -17.03
CA SER A 571 -6.43 -1.05 -17.75
C SER A 571 -6.76 0.39 -17.35
N HIS A 572 -6.58 0.74 -16.07
CA HIS A 572 -6.83 2.09 -15.58
C HIS A 572 -5.84 3.09 -16.15
N LEU A 573 -4.53 2.80 -16.12
CA LEU A 573 -3.50 3.66 -16.71
C LEU A 573 -3.68 3.87 -18.23
N THR A 574 -4.18 2.85 -18.94
CA THR A 574 -4.47 2.96 -20.38
C THR A 574 -5.66 3.88 -20.69
N SER A 575 -6.64 3.94 -19.78
CA SER A 575 -7.92 4.62 -20.02
C SER A 575 -8.04 6.00 -19.36
N ILE A 576 -7.22 6.28 -18.35
CA ILE A 576 -7.27 7.53 -17.61
C ILE A 576 -6.74 8.71 -18.44
N GLU A 577 -7.35 9.88 -18.26
CA GLU A 577 -6.86 11.10 -18.86
C GLU A 577 -5.46 11.44 -18.33
N THR A 578 -4.55 11.75 -19.25
CA THR A 578 -3.20 12.20 -18.91
C THR A 578 -3.03 13.64 -19.39
N ALA A 579 -3.03 14.58 -18.45
CA ALA A 579 -2.86 16.01 -18.73
C ALA A 579 -1.40 16.43 -18.61
N THR A 580 -0.98 17.38 -19.45
CA THR A 580 0.33 18.01 -19.32
C THR A 580 0.27 19.12 -18.25
N ASP A 581 1.36 19.32 -17.52
CA ASP A 581 1.51 20.42 -16.56
C ASP A 581 1.64 21.78 -17.29
N ASP A 582 0.52 22.29 -17.80
CA ASP A 582 0.47 23.49 -18.65
C ASP A 582 0.97 24.77 -17.94
N TYR A 583 0.88 24.80 -16.61
CA TYR A 583 1.26 25.97 -15.81
C TYR A 583 2.67 25.85 -15.20
N GLY A 584 3.36 24.71 -15.39
CA GLY A 584 4.71 24.47 -14.85
C GLY A 584 4.79 24.39 -13.32
N ASP A 585 3.66 24.31 -12.61
CA ASP A 585 3.65 24.25 -11.13
C ASP A 585 4.25 22.94 -10.63
N LEU A 586 3.98 21.83 -11.33
CA LEU A 586 4.52 20.53 -10.95
C LEU A 586 6.03 20.47 -11.17
N ASP A 587 6.53 20.97 -12.31
CA ASP A 587 7.98 21.02 -12.55
C ASP A 587 8.69 22.03 -11.62
N ALA A 588 8.10 23.20 -11.35
CA ALA A 588 8.66 24.17 -10.43
C ALA A 588 8.79 23.59 -9.01
N ARG A 589 7.78 22.86 -8.52
CA ARG A 589 7.85 22.18 -7.21
C ARG A 589 8.86 21.05 -7.19
N ARG A 590 9.02 20.31 -8.29
CA ARG A 590 10.06 19.30 -8.43
C ARG A 590 11.45 19.93 -8.29
N GLN A 591 11.74 20.97 -9.07
CA GLN A 591 13.04 21.66 -9.04
C GLN A 591 13.32 22.27 -7.67
N ALA A 592 12.34 22.91 -7.03
CA ALA A 592 12.48 23.48 -5.69
C ALA A 592 12.64 22.41 -4.59
N GLY A 593 12.16 21.19 -4.86
CA GLY A 593 12.22 20.05 -3.95
C GLY A 593 13.50 19.23 -4.04
N GLU A 594 14.40 19.54 -4.98
CA GLU A 594 15.69 18.85 -5.10
C GLU A 594 16.62 19.25 -3.92
N PRO A 595 17.19 18.28 -3.18
CA PRO A 595 18.08 18.60 -2.08
C PRO A 595 19.40 19.18 -2.60
N ALA A 596 19.87 20.26 -1.95
CA ALA A 596 21.12 20.94 -2.32
C ALA A 596 22.36 20.03 -2.21
N GLU A 597 22.35 19.10 -1.27
CA GLU A 597 23.36 18.06 -1.14
C GLU A 597 22.71 16.69 -0.96
N TRP A 598 23.16 15.76 -1.79
CA TRP A 598 22.72 14.38 -1.79
C TRP A 598 23.59 13.55 -0.83
N ASP A 599 23.32 13.60 0.48
CA ASP A 599 23.93 12.64 1.43
C ASP A 599 23.50 11.22 1.03
N ALA A 600 24.49 10.34 0.76
CA ALA A 600 24.29 8.99 0.28
C ALA A 600 23.44 8.12 1.21
N ARG A 601 23.38 8.42 2.52
CA ARG A 601 22.58 7.67 3.51
C ARG A 601 21.22 8.31 3.81
N ARG A 602 21.02 9.57 3.43
CA ARG A 602 19.74 10.25 3.64
C ARG A 602 18.78 9.89 2.51
N TRP A 603 17.73 9.15 2.85
CA TRP A 603 16.71 8.66 1.91
C TRP A 603 15.39 9.43 1.97
N TRP A 604 15.26 10.41 2.88
CA TRP A 604 14.08 11.29 2.97
C TRP A 604 14.44 12.71 3.44
N TRP A 605 13.62 13.69 3.08
CA TRP A 605 13.74 15.11 3.46
C TRP A 605 12.38 15.82 3.36
N ASP A 606 12.28 17.06 3.86
CA ASP A 606 11.07 17.90 3.76
C ASP A 606 11.22 18.99 2.70
#